data_AF-A0A2G2J2P5-F1
#
_entry.id   AF-A0A2G2J2P5-F1
#
_cell.length_a   1.000
_cell.length_b   1.000
_cell.length_c   1.000
_cell.angle_alpha   90.00
_cell.angle_beta   90.00
_cell.angle_gamma   90.00
#
_symmetry.space_group_name_H-M   'P 1'
#
loop_
_entity.id
_entity.type
_entity.pdbx_description
1 polymer ?
#
loop_
_entity_poly.entity_id
_entity_poly.type
_entity_poly.pdbx_seq_one_letter_code
_entity_poly.pdbx_strand_id
1 'polypeptide(L)'
;MREMRDVAIFCVGMSERLGCKVCFSALEEQDYDFVSRWEKDGQRKYCPIQLKEIVPKELNETITVQKVIDKLERYTDSADVTFVLKLNRICQFDPSGIVIPDNLSIGELWVFGGVSEDQSEFALWGNFLDSAQNVIVKKFLYPSTSFN
;
A
#
# COMPACT_ATOMS: atom_id res chain seq x y z
N MET A 1 -10.41 -4.55 -12.98
CA MET A 1 -10.15 -5.93 -12.45
C MET A 1 -8.76 -6.08 -11.83
N ARG A 2 -7.67 -5.66 -12.50
CA ARG A 2 -6.31 -5.80 -11.97
C ARG A 2 -6.07 -5.00 -10.68
N GLU A 3 -6.42 -3.71 -10.66
CA GLU A 3 -6.23 -2.84 -9.50
C GLU A 3 -7.07 -3.27 -8.28
N MET A 4 -8.30 -3.77 -8.50
CA MET A 4 -9.11 -4.35 -7.42
C MET A 4 -8.43 -5.54 -6.76
N ARG A 5 -7.77 -6.41 -7.53
CA ARG A 5 -6.99 -7.52 -6.98
C ARG A 5 -5.82 -6.99 -6.15
N ASP A 6 -5.15 -5.96 -6.62
CA ASP A 6 -4.01 -5.36 -5.94
C ASP A 6 -4.42 -4.72 -4.61
N VAL A 7 -5.53 -3.97 -4.57
CA VAL A 7 -6.09 -3.45 -3.32
C VAL A 7 -6.60 -4.55 -2.41
N ALA A 8 -7.16 -5.64 -2.95
CA ALA A 8 -7.55 -6.79 -2.14
C ALA A 8 -6.35 -7.41 -1.40
N ILE A 9 -5.22 -7.59 -2.09
CA ILE A 9 -3.98 -8.11 -1.50
C ILE A 9 -3.46 -7.14 -0.42
N PHE A 10 -3.48 -5.84 -0.68
CA PHE A 10 -3.14 -4.83 0.32
C PHE A 10 -4.05 -4.92 1.56
N CYS A 11 -5.37 -5.05 1.39
CA CYS A 11 -6.31 -5.21 2.50
C CYS A 11 -6.09 -6.50 3.29
N VAL A 12 -5.64 -7.59 2.67
CA VAL A 12 -5.21 -8.80 3.39
C VAL A 12 -4.00 -8.50 4.28
N GLY A 13 -2.97 -7.85 3.74
CA GLY A 13 -1.80 -7.41 4.51
C GLY A 13 -2.18 -6.50 5.68
N MET A 14 -3.10 -5.56 5.45
CA MET A 14 -3.63 -4.69 6.50
C MET A 14 -4.46 -5.45 7.54
N SER A 15 -5.22 -6.47 7.13
CA SER A 15 -5.98 -7.31 8.06
C SER A 15 -5.06 -8.06 9.01
N GLU A 16 -4.02 -8.68 8.45
CA GLU A 16 -2.95 -9.38 9.17
C GLU A 16 -2.18 -8.46 10.11
N ARG A 17 -2.03 -7.19 9.75
CA ARG A 17 -1.41 -6.16 10.60
C ARG A 17 -2.33 -5.71 11.73
N LEU A 18 -3.59 -5.40 11.42
CA LEU A 18 -4.52 -4.78 12.36
C LEU A 18 -5.18 -5.80 13.31
N GLY A 19 -5.16 -7.09 12.96
CA GLY A 19 -5.82 -8.17 13.70
C GLY A 19 -7.34 -8.20 13.49
N CYS A 20 -7.84 -7.56 12.42
CA CYS A 20 -9.27 -7.50 12.09
C CYS A 20 -9.47 -7.53 10.58
N LYS A 21 -10.67 -7.91 10.11
CA LYS A 21 -10.97 -7.95 8.68
C LYS A 21 -11.05 -6.53 8.09
N VAL A 22 -10.20 -6.27 7.10
CA VAL A 22 -10.24 -5.08 6.25
C VAL A 22 -10.86 -5.46 4.91
N CYS A 23 -11.93 -4.78 4.54
CA CYS A 23 -12.58 -4.90 3.24
C CYS A 23 -12.34 -3.62 2.42
N PHE A 24 -12.60 -3.66 1.12
CA PHE A 24 -12.58 -2.49 0.26
C PHE A 24 -13.76 -2.46 -0.70
N SER A 25 -14.03 -1.28 -1.25
CA SER A 25 -14.88 -1.07 -2.43
C SER A 25 -14.16 -0.15 -3.40
N ALA A 26 -14.38 -0.34 -4.70
CA ALA A 26 -14.04 0.66 -5.69
C ALA A 26 -14.98 1.86 -5.52
N LEU A 27 -14.40 3.06 -5.50
CA LEU A 27 -15.10 4.33 -5.47
C LEU A 27 -14.13 5.36 -6.05
N GLU A 28 -14.32 5.69 -7.32
CA GLU A 28 -13.50 6.68 -8.01
C GLU A 28 -14.00 8.08 -7.65
N GLU A 29 -13.18 8.81 -6.93
CA GLU A 29 -13.38 10.22 -6.57
C GLU A 29 -12.14 11.02 -7.03
N GLN A 30 -12.13 12.32 -6.78
CA GLN A 30 -11.13 13.23 -7.36
C GLN A 30 -9.67 12.85 -7.02
N ASP A 31 -9.44 12.27 -5.85
CA ASP A 31 -8.12 12.06 -5.25
C ASP A 31 -7.85 10.60 -4.83
N TYR A 32 -8.81 9.69 -4.98
CA TYR A 32 -8.66 8.27 -4.68
C TYR A 32 -9.56 7.37 -5.55
N ASP A 33 -9.16 6.09 -5.68
CA ASP A 33 -9.85 5.10 -6.51
C ASP A 33 -10.63 4.07 -5.68
N PHE A 34 -10.33 3.96 -4.38
CA PHE A 34 -10.90 2.94 -3.49
C PHE A 34 -11.16 3.49 -2.09
N VAL A 35 -12.06 2.83 -1.36
CA VAL A 35 -12.22 3.03 0.09
C VAL A 35 -12.11 1.69 0.78
N SER A 36 -11.23 1.60 1.78
CA SER A 36 -11.20 0.47 2.71
C SER A 36 -12.03 0.74 3.96
N ARG A 37 -12.51 -0.34 4.58
CA ARG A 37 -13.28 -0.32 5.82
C ARG A 37 -12.85 -1.47 6.73
N TRP A 38 -12.76 -1.19 8.02
CA TRP A 38 -12.67 -2.20 9.07
C TRP A 38 -13.41 -1.75 10.33
N GLU A 39 -13.62 -2.69 11.25
CA GLU A 39 -14.15 -2.42 12.59
C GLU A 39 -13.16 -2.94 13.62
N LYS A 40 -12.82 -2.08 14.58
CA LYS A 40 -11.91 -2.40 15.68
C LYS A 40 -12.34 -1.62 16.92
N ASP A 41 -12.39 -2.29 18.07
CA ASP A 41 -12.80 -1.69 19.35
C ASP A 41 -14.17 -0.98 19.30
N GLY A 42 -15.12 -1.56 18.57
CA GLY A 42 -16.47 -1.01 18.39
C GLY A 42 -16.54 0.22 17.47
N GLN A 43 -15.42 0.67 16.91
CA GLN A 43 -15.38 1.79 15.98
C GLN A 43 -15.24 1.30 14.55
N ARG A 44 -16.08 1.86 13.67
CA ARG A 44 -15.94 1.70 12.22
C ARG A 44 -15.00 2.76 11.69
N LYS A 45 -14.01 2.32 10.90
CA LYS A 45 -13.06 3.18 10.23
C LYS A 45 -13.22 3.04 8.72
N TYR A 46 -13.00 4.15 8.02
CA TYR A 46 -12.94 4.23 6.58
C TYR A 46 -11.63 4.91 6.20
N CYS A 47 -11.03 4.45 5.12
CA CYS A 47 -9.75 4.99 4.65
C CYS A 47 -9.78 5.04 3.12
N PRO A 48 -9.80 6.23 2.52
CA PRO A 48 -9.60 6.41 1.09
C PRO A 48 -8.21 5.91 0.67
N ILE A 49 -8.14 5.25 -0.49
CA ILE A 49 -6.93 4.63 -1.01
C ILE A 49 -6.72 5.07 -2.45
N GLN A 50 -5.57 5.69 -2.69
CA GLN A 50 -5.03 5.91 -4.03
C GLN A 50 -3.93 4.88 -4.31
N LEU A 51 -4.20 3.98 -5.25
CA LEU A 51 -3.19 3.00 -5.68
C LEU A 51 -2.25 3.64 -6.71
N LYS A 52 -0.95 3.37 -6.59
CA LYS A 52 0.07 3.65 -7.61
C LYS A 52 0.91 2.40 -7.83
N GLU A 53 1.45 2.24 -9.04
CA GLU A 53 2.24 1.09 -9.42
C GLU A 53 3.68 1.49 -9.77
N ILE A 54 4.64 0.77 -9.20
CA ILE A 54 6.00 0.70 -9.72
C ILE A 54 6.04 -0.41 -10.76
N VAL A 55 6.04 -0.03 -12.03
CA VAL A 55 6.03 -0.96 -13.16
C VAL A 55 7.28 -1.86 -13.18
N PRO A 56 7.22 -3.02 -13.87
CA PRO A 56 8.38 -3.88 -14.12
C PRO A 56 9.53 -3.09 -14.75
N LYS A 57 10.76 -3.51 -14.46
CA LYS A 57 11.96 -2.80 -14.94
C LYS A 57 12.00 -2.74 -16.47
N GLU A 58 11.52 -3.78 -17.13
CA GLU A 58 11.45 -3.92 -18.59
C GLU A 58 10.58 -2.82 -19.24
N LEU A 59 9.61 -2.27 -18.50
CA LEU A 59 8.76 -1.17 -18.96
C LEU A 59 9.34 0.20 -18.61
N ASN A 60 10.00 0.32 -17.47
CA ASN A 60 10.69 1.53 -17.07
C ASN A 60 11.80 1.24 -16.06
N GLU A 61 13.04 1.14 -16.53
CA GLU A 61 14.18 0.82 -15.68
C GLU A 61 14.49 1.93 -14.67
N THR A 62 14.08 3.16 -15.01
CA THR A 62 14.43 4.34 -14.23
C THR A 62 13.47 4.63 -13.08
N ILE A 63 12.29 3.99 -13.05
CA ILE A 63 11.29 4.24 -12.01
C ILE A 63 11.68 3.51 -10.71
N THR A 64 11.79 4.29 -9.64
CA THR A 64 12.09 3.82 -8.29
C THR A 64 10.92 4.16 -7.37
N VAL A 65 10.88 3.52 -6.19
CA VAL A 65 9.88 3.86 -5.16
C VAL A 65 10.01 5.33 -4.78
N GLN A 66 11.24 5.80 -4.52
CA GLN A 66 11.51 7.21 -4.21
C GLN A 66 10.96 8.16 -5.29
N LYS A 67 11.22 7.91 -6.58
CA LYS A 67 10.69 8.76 -7.66
C LYS A 67 9.16 8.79 -7.74
N VAL A 68 8.48 7.75 -7.26
CA VAL A 68 7.01 7.76 -7.17
C VAL A 68 6.57 8.59 -5.97
N ILE A 69 7.26 8.46 -4.83
CA ILE A 69 7.05 9.26 -3.62
C ILE A 69 7.26 10.75 -3.91
N ASP A 70 8.35 11.14 -4.56
CA ASP A 70 8.66 12.53 -4.92
C ASP A 70 7.55 13.16 -5.78
N LYS A 71 6.88 12.35 -6.61
CA LYS A 71 5.75 12.82 -7.44
C LYS A 71 4.46 13.01 -6.65
N LEU A 72 4.39 12.53 -5.41
CA LEU A 72 3.20 12.70 -4.58
C LEU A 72 3.08 14.15 -4.06
N GLU A 73 4.13 14.96 -4.10
CA GLU A 73 4.09 16.38 -3.73
C GLU A 73 3.06 17.20 -4.53
N ARG A 74 2.66 16.72 -5.72
CA ARG A 74 1.60 17.35 -6.52
C ARG A 74 0.21 17.28 -5.88
N TYR A 75 0.03 16.40 -4.89
CA TYR A 75 -1.23 16.24 -4.16
C TYR A 75 -1.21 17.19 -2.95
N THR A 76 -1.81 18.36 -3.11
CA THR A 76 -1.79 19.43 -2.09
C THR A 76 -2.97 19.39 -1.13
N ASP A 77 -4.02 18.62 -1.46
CA ASP A 77 -5.28 18.53 -0.70
C ASP A 77 -5.73 17.08 -0.57
N SER A 78 -4.83 16.21 -0.10
CA SER A 78 -5.07 14.76 0.01
C SER A 78 -4.69 14.22 1.39
N ALA A 79 -4.77 15.06 2.42
CA ALA A 79 -4.33 14.77 3.79
C ALA A 79 -5.06 13.58 4.45
N ASP A 80 -6.22 13.20 3.92
CA ASP A 80 -6.99 12.03 4.39
C ASP A 80 -6.84 10.81 3.46
N VAL A 81 -6.07 10.91 2.37
CA VAL A 81 -5.87 9.83 1.40
C VAL A 81 -4.65 9.00 1.75
N THR A 82 -4.83 7.68 1.76
CA THR A 82 -3.73 6.73 1.87
C THR A 82 -3.19 6.39 0.50
N PHE A 83 -1.91 6.64 0.28
CA PHE A 83 -1.21 6.21 -0.93
C PHE A 83 -0.62 4.83 -0.74
N VAL A 84 -0.96 3.93 -1.66
CA VAL A 84 -0.47 2.55 -1.67
C VAL A 84 0.35 2.34 -2.93
N LEU A 85 1.64 2.02 -2.75
CA LEU A 85 2.57 1.77 -3.84
C LEU A 85 2.76 0.26 -4.04
N LYS A 86 2.29 -0.27 -5.16
CA LYS A 86 2.52 -1.67 -5.55
C LYS A 86 3.87 -1.83 -6.24
N LEU A 87 4.72 -2.70 -5.72
CA LEU A 87 5.91 -3.19 -6.42
C LEU A 87 5.51 -4.29 -7.39
N ASN A 88 5.45 -3.98 -8.69
CA ASN A 88 5.23 -4.98 -9.74
C ASN A 88 6.56 -5.52 -10.28
N ARG A 89 7.44 -5.94 -9.38
CA ARG A 89 8.72 -6.61 -9.69
C ARG A 89 9.18 -7.40 -8.48
N ILE A 90 9.76 -8.57 -8.73
CA ILE A 90 10.44 -9.35 -7.67
C ILE A 90 11.71 -8.59 -7.33
N CYS A 91 11.72 -7.90 -6.19
CA CYS A 91 12.92 -7.23 -5.71
C CYS A 91 13.00 -7.29 -4.19
N GLN A 92 14.22 -7.36 -3.67
CA GLN A 92 14.49 -6.93 -2.31
C GLN A 92 14.22 -5.42 -2.25
N PHE A 93 13.13 -5.05 -1.58
CA PHE A 93 12.84 -3.66 -1.27
C PHE A 93 13.46 -3.33 0.08
N ASP A 94 14.40 -2.39 0.07
CA ASP A 94 15.00 -1.85 1.28
C ASP A 94 14.24 -0.58 1.70
N PRO A 95 13.45 -0.63 2.78
CA PRO A 95 12.70 0.54 3.24
C PRO A 95 13.59 1.61 3.90
N SER A 96 14.83 1.28 4.29
CA SER A 96 15.68 2.20 5.06
C SER A 96 16.19 3.40 4.27
N GLY A 97 16.22 3.30 2.94
CA GLY A 97 16.63 4.38 2.03
C GLY A 97 15.50 5.30 1.57
N ILE A 98 14.27 5.13 2.08
CA ILE A 98 13.13 5.98 1.71
C ILE A 98 13.23 7.32 2.46
N VAL A 99 13.11 8.40 1.69
CA VAL A 99 13.04 9.77 2.21
C VAL A 99 11.63 10.31 1.94
N ILE A 100 10.99 10.84 2.97
CA ILE A 100 9.67 11.46 2.85
C ILE A 100 9.85 12.97 2.63
N PRO A 101 9.30 13.53 1.54
CA PRO A 101 9.30 14.97 1.34
C PRO A 101 8.57 15.73 2.46
N ASP A 102 9.17 16.82 2.94
CA ASP A 102 8.64 17.60 4.08
C ASP A 102 7.28 18.25 3.79
N ASN A 103 6.97 18.51 2.52
CA ASN A 103 5.74 19.17 2.05
C ASN A 103 4.62 18.18 1.68
N LEU A 104 4.79 16.89 1.98
CA LEU A 104 3.82 15.87 1.59
C LEU A 104 2.55 15.95 2.46
N SER A 105 1.42 16.34 1.86
CA SER A 105 0.12 16.48 2.52
C SER A 105 -0.78 15.28 2.20
N ILE A 106 -0.43 14.11 2.71
CA ILE A 106 -1.19 12.86 2.55
C ILE A 106 -1.39 12.15 3.90
N GLY A 107 -2.38 11.26 4.00
CA GLY A 107 -2.74 10.61 5.27
C GLY A 107 -1.78 9.50 5.68
N GLU A 108 -1.55 8.54 4.78
CA GLU A 108 -0.61 7.45 5.00
C GLU A 108 0.12 7.09 3.71
N LEU A 109 1.32 6.50 3.87
CA LEU A 109 2.09 5.96 2.76
C LEU A 109 2.50 4.52 3.04
N TRP A 110 2.11 3.62 2.15
CA TRP A 110 2.43 2.20 2.21
C TRP A 110 3.06 1.71 0.92
N VAL A 111 3.95 0.73 1.05
CA VAL A 111 4.48 -0.05 -0.07
C VAL A 111 4.07 -1.50 0.15
N PHE A 112 3.70 -2.22 -0.91
CA PHE A 112 3.49 -3.66 -0.85
C PHE A 112 3.93 -4.36 -2.14
N GLY A 113 4.23 -5.64 -2.06
CA GLY A 113 4.68 -6.42 -3.21
C GLY A 113 4.95 -7.88 -2.89
N GLY A 114 5.06 -8.69 -3.94
CA GLY A 114 5.46 -10.09 -3.83
C GLY A 114 6.94 -10.20 -3.46
N VAL A 115 7.26 -11.06 -2.48
CA VAL A 115 8.63 -11.30 -2.01
C VAL A 115 9.14 -12.71 -2.33
N SER A 116 8.27 -13.56 -2.88
CA SER A 116 8.63 -14.85 -3.47
C SER A 116 8.44 -14.81 -5.00
N GLU A 117 9.20 -15.62 -5.73
CA GLU A 117 9.13 -15.68 -7.20
C GLU A 117 7.78 -16.17 -7.72
N ASP A 118 7.15 -17.09 -6.99
CA ASP A 118 5.84 -17.67 -7.29
C ASP A 118 4.65 -16.81 -6.82
N GLN A 119 4.93 -15.64 -6.21
CA GLN A 119 3.93 -14.78 -5.58
C GLN A 119 3.06 -15.50 -4.53
N SER A 120 3.58 -16.52 -3.86
CA SER A 120 2.94 -17.13 -2.69
C SER A 120 3.11 -16.29 -1.43
N GLU A 121 4.14 -15.43 -1.36
CA GLU A 121 4.39 -14.54 -0.24
C GLU A 121 4.40 -13.06 -0.66
N PHE A 122 3.81 -12.23 0.18
CA PHE A 122 3.78 -10.79 0.05
C PHE A 122 4.33 -10.12 1.30
N ALA A 123 4.80 -8.90 1.14
CA ALA A 123 5.16 -8.03 2.25
C ALA A 123 4.50 -6.67 2.12
N LEU A 124 4.22 -6.08 3.28
CA LEU A 124 3.71 -4.73 3.48
C LEU A 124 4.75 -3.95 4.28
N TRP A 125 5.11 -2.76 3.80
CA TRP A 125 6.04 -1.83 4.43
C TRP A 125 5.37 -0.48 4.70
N GLY A 126 5.49 0.03 5.92
CA GLY A 126 4.95 1.33 6.34
C GLY A 126 4.35 1.31 7.76
N ASN A 127 3.60 2.33 8.17
CA ASN A 127 3.34 3.59 7.48
C ASN A 127 4.63 4.43 7.46
N PHE A 128 5.05 4.93 6.30
CA PHE A 128 6.29 5.70 6.18
C PHE A 128 6.20 7.13 6.73
N LEU A 129 5.00 7.66 6.98
CA LEU A 129 4.81 8.99 7.57
C LEU A 129 4.85 8.98 9.10
N ASP A 130 4.78 7.79 9.72
CA ASP A 130 4.85 7.66 11.17
C ASP A 130 6.31 7.71 11.64
N SER A 131 6.74 8.90 12.05
CA SER A 131 8.10 9.16 12.56
C SER A 131 8.47 8.37 13.83
N ALA A 132 7.50 7.77 14.51
CA ALA A 132 7.70 7.10 15.80
C ALA A 132 8.00 5.59 15.68
N GLN A 133 7.92 4.99 14.49
CA GLN A 133 8.05 3.54 14.32
C GLN A 133 9.09 3.19 13.26
N ASN A 134 10.00 2.25 13.61
CA ASN A 134 10.78 1.52 12.60
C ASN A 134 9.81 1.03 11.51
N VAL A 135 10.12 1.25 10.24
CA VAL A 135 9.25 0.84 9.13
C VAL A 135 8.80 -0.61 9.36
N ILE A 136 7.51 -0.78 9.60
CA ILE A 136 7.00 -2.10 9.94
C ILE A 136 6.94 -2.92 8.68
N VAL A 137 7.55 -4.11 8.75
CA VAL A 137 7.49 -5.12 7.70
C VAL A 137 6.56 -6.24 8.17
N LYS A 138 5.41 -6.38 7.51
CA LYS A 138 4.51 -7.51 7.72
C LYS A 138 4.54 -8.40 6.49
N LYS A 139 5.05 -9.62 6.65
CA LYS A 139 4.95 -10.69 5.64
C LYS A 139 3.66 -11.47 5.83
N PHE A 140 3.06 -11.90 4.73
CA PHE A 140 1.83 -12.68 4.71
C PHE A 140 1.77 -13.56 3.46
N LEU A 141 1.03 -14.66 3.55
CA LEU A 141 0.79 -15.54 2.41
C LEU A 141 -0.26 -14.93 1.50
N TYR A 142 -0.13 -15.19 0.21
CA TYR A 142 -1.22 -14.92 -0.72
C TYR A 142 -2.47 -15.67 -0.23
N PRO A 143 -3.66 -15.03 -0.25
CA PRO A 143 -4.89 -15.69 0.15
C PRO A 143 -5.23 -16.79 -0.87
N SER A 144 -4.73 -18.01 -0.64
CA SER A 144 -5.21 -19.21 -1.32
C SER A 144 -6.50 -19.66 -0.66
N THR A 145 -7.52 -19.96 -1.46
CA THR A 145 -8.76 -20.56 -0.98
C THR A 145 -8.50 -21.94 -0.37
N SER A 146 -8.21 -21.97 0.93
CA SER A 146 -8.47 -23.13 1.77
C SER A 146 -9.61 -22.73 2.68
N PHE A 147 -10.83 -22.85 2.15
CA PHE A 147 -11.99 -23.01 3.02
C PHE A 147 -11.86 -24.41 3.61
N ASN A 148 -11.43 -24.50 4.86
CA ASN A 148 -11.70 -25.68 5.68
C ASN A 148 -13.04 -25.47 6.38
#